data_AF-A0A8S3Q6L9-F1
#
_entry.id   AF-A0A8S3Q6L9-F1
#
_cell.length_a   1.000
_cell.length_b   1.000
_cell.length_c   1.000
_cell.angle_alpha   90.00
_cell.angle_beta   90.00
_cell.angle_gamma   90.00
#
_symmetry.space_group_name_H-M   'P 1'
#
loop_
_entity.id
_entity.type
_entity.pdbx_description
1 polymer ?
#
loop_
_entity_poly.entity_id
_entity_poly.type
_entity_poly.pdbx_seq_one_letter_code
_entity_poly.pdbx_strand_id
1 'polypeptide(L)'
;MFFRFLVLIHACTAFLLQCPYPAQWSIRARGLCPNPSKYSCLKNDLINGYSENCTLSDFLAPGRKGVLRGGLDADICSQERYHPWPIKYYTNFSTNCIFIKSVCHEEGQVVYDKGNRSSDVTCRCDYTRGYAFIGKPRNPCFCVPSEEDCSCYLKTCVESKYMLSSGNS
;
A
#
# COMPACT_ATOMS: atom_id res chain seq x y z
N MET A 1 31.63 31.39 -55.88
CA MET A 1 31.69 30.01 -55.35
C MET A 1 31.17 30.06 -53.91
N PHE A 2 29.87 29.80 -53.71
CA PHE A 2 29.21 29.91 -52.40
C PHE A 2 29.36 28.59 -51.65
N PHE A 3 30.16 28.57 -50.57
CA PHE A 3 30.20 27.44 -49.65
C PHE A 3 28.96 27.48 -48.76
N ARG A 4 28.02 26.55 -49.01
CA ARG A 4 26.91 26.27 -48.11
C ARG A 4 27.44 25.54 -46.88
N PHE A 5 27.43 26.21 -45.73
CA PHE A 5 27.55 25.55 -44.44
C PHE A 5 26.28 24.73 -44.19
N LEU A 6 26.39 23.41 -44.34
CA LEU A 6 25.42 22.45 -43.84
C LEU A 6 25.59 22.39 -42.31
N VAL A 7 24.79 23.17 -41.60
CA VAL A 7 24.65 23.03 -40.14
C VAL A 7 23.92 21.70 -39.89
N LEU A 8 24.68 20.66 -39.58
CA LEU A 8 24.15 19.46 -38.94
C LEU A 8 23.65 19.87 -37.55
N ILE A 9 22.35 20.15 -37.46
CA ILE A 9 21.63 20.20 -36.19
C ILE A 9 21.70 18.77 -35.65
N HIS A 10 22.67 18.51 -34.76
CA HIS A 10 22.65 17.33 -33.91
C HIS A 10 21.33 17.41 -33.14
N ALA A 11 20.38 16.58 -33.53
CA ALA A 11 19.22 16.29 -32.73
C ALA A 11 19.77 15.90 -31.34
N CYS A 12 19.55 16.76 -30.35
CA CYS A 12 19.73 16.39 -28.96
C CYS A 12 18.90 15.14 -28.77
N THR A 13 19.57 13.99 -28.70
CA THR A 13 19.00 12.78 -28.14
C THR A 13 18.66 13.16 -26.71
N ALA A 14 17.39 13.51 -26.48
CA ALA A 14 16.84 13.56 -25.16
C ALA A 14 17.05 12.14 -24.61
N PHE A 15 18.10 11.95 -23.83
CA PHE A 15 18.29 10.74 -23.06
C PHE A 15 17.02 10.64 -22.23
N LEU A 16 16.16 9.68 -22.58
CA LEU A 16 15.03 9.29 -21.76
C LEU A 16 15.61 8.99 -20.39
N LEU A 17 15.38 9.89 -19.44
CA LEU A 17 15.83 9.72 -18.08
C LEU A 17 15.20 8.42 -17.60
N GLN A 18 16.01 7.42 -17.31
CA GLN A 18 15.58 6.13 -16.78
C GLN A 18 16.31 5.92 -15.46
N CYS A 19 15.61 5.35 -14.47
CA CYS A 19 16.25 5.06 -13.21
C CYS A 19 17.44 4.11 -13.39
N PRO A 20 18.55 4.35 -12.69
CA PRO A 20 19.72 3.50 -12.78
C PRO A 20 19.37 2.10 -12.30
N TYR A 21 19.98 1.08 -12.92
CA TYR A 21 19.92 -0.28 -12.42
C TYR A 21 20.47 -0.34 -10.98
N PRO A 22 20.02 -1.30 -10.14
CA PRO A 22 20.46 -1.40 -8.74
C PRO A 22 21.99 -1.36 -8.56
N ALA A 23 22.74 -1.98 -9.47
CA ALA A 23 24.20 -1.99 -9.45
C ALA A 23 24.84 -0.60 -9.67
N GLN A 24 24.17 0.29 -10.40
CA GLN A 24 24.63 1.65 -10.72
C GLN A 24 24.06 2.71 -9.77
N TRP A 25 23.16 2.31 -8.87
CA TRP A 25 22.44 3.20 -7.96
C TRP A 25 23.38 4.03 -7.10
N SER A 26 24.36 3.38 -6.47
CA SER A 26 25.30 4.03 -5.55
C SER A 26 26.19 5.05 -6.26
N ILE A 27 26.58 4.77 -7.51
CA ILE A 27 27.38 5.68 -8.34
C ILE A 27 26.55 6.90 -8.71
N ARG A 28 25.32 6.69 -9.18
CA ARG A 28 24.42 7.78 -9.56
C ARG A 28 24.02 8.65 -8.36
N ALA A 29 23.74 8.02 -7.22
CA ALA A 29 23.42 8.69 -5.97
C ALA A 29 24.55 9.59 -5.47
N ARG A 30 25.82 9.15 -5.56
CA ARG A 30 26.98 9.97 -5.19
C ARG A 30 27.24 11.11 -6.17
N GLY A 31 26.96 10.89 -7.46
CA GLY A 31 27.16 11.90 -8.49
C GLY A 31 26.13 13.04 -8.45
N LEU A 32 24.90 12.74 -8.02
CA LEU A 32 23.79 13.69 -8.05
C LEU A 32 23.49 14.31 -6.68
N CYS A 33 23.73 13.58 -5.58
CA CYS A 33 23.35 14.02 -4.24
C CYS A 33 24.55 14.19 -3.30
N PRO A 34 24.65 15.32 -2.57
CA PRO A 34 25.63 15.48 -1.50
C PRO A 34 25.53 14.41 -0.41
N ASN A 35 24.30 13.93 -0.16
CA ASN A 35 24.05 12.75 0.65
C ASN A 35 23.41 11.64 -0.21
N PRO A 36 24.16 10.58 -0.57
CA PRO A 36 23.68 9.51 -1.44
C PRO A 36 22.47 8.75 -0.90
N SER A 37 22.30 8.73 0.43
CA SER A 37 21.13 8.08 1.06
C SER A 37 19.81 8.80 0.79
N LYS A 38 19.85 10.05 0.31
CA LYS A 38 18.67 10.84 -0.07
C LYS A 38 18.36 10.77 -1.57
N TYR A 39 19.14 10.01 -2.33
CA TYR A 39 18.88 9.85 -3.75
C TYR A 39 17.63 9.00 -3.98
N SER A 40 16.74 9.49 -4.82
CA SER A 40 15.50 8.83 -5.21
C SER A 40 15.33 8.96 -6.71
N CYS A 41 14.82 7.89 -7.34
CA CYS A 41 14.44 7.92 -8.74
C CYS A 41 13.07 7.28 -8.91
N LEU A 42 12.13 8.03 -9.45
CA LEU A 42 10.73 7.63 -9.47
C LEU A 42 10.16 7.77 -10.88
N LYS A 43 9.41 6.75 -11.29
CA LYS A 43 8.58 6.85 -12.49
C LYS A 43 7.47 7.86 -12.25
N ASN A 44 7.08 8.64 -13.24
CA ASN A 44 6.04 9.63 -13.10
C ASN A 44 5.06 9.45 -14.26
N ASP A 45 3.86 8.99 -13.92
CA ASP A 45 2.80 8.73 -14.89
C ASP A 45 2.27 10.01 -15.55
N LEU A 46 2.40 11.18 -14.91
CA LEU A 46 1.96 12.47 -15.47
C LEU A 46 2.82 12.91 -16.66
N ILE A 47 4.11 12.60 -16.64
CA ILE A 47 5.06 12.93 -17.72
C ILE A 47 5.48 11.70 -18.51
N ASN A 48 4.89 10.53 -18.22
CA ASN A 48 5.28 9.22 -18.73
C ASN A 48 6.82 9.01 -18.76
N GLY A 49 7.48 9.38 -17.66
CA GLY A 49 8.94 9.47 -17.59
C GLY A 49 9.48 9.15 -16.20
N TYR A 50 10.75 9.47 -15.93
CA TYR A 50 11.34 9.32 -14.60
C TYR A 50 11.81 10.67 -14.06
N SER A 51 11.89 10.80 -12.75
CA SER A 51 12.41 11.96 -12.03
C SER A 51 13.43 11.50 -11.00
N GLU A 52 14.62 12.13 -11.02
CA GLU A 52 15.70 11.90 -10.05
C GLU A 52 15.77 13.11 -9.10
N ASN A 53 15.80 12.88 -7.78
CA ASN A 53 15.88 13.95 -6.77
C ASN A 53 16.63 13.53 -5.49
N CYS A 54 17.16 14.51 -4.77
CA CYS A 54 17.97 14.36 -3.55
C CYS A 54 17.19 14.75 -2.28
N THR A 55 16.06 14.09 -2.03
CA THR A 55 15.11 14.44 -0.97
C THR A 55 15.04 13.40 0.14
N LEU A 56 14.86 13.88 1.37
CA LEU A 56 14.87 13.08 2.60
C LEU A 56 13.68 12.12 2.68
N SER A 57 13.91 11.02 3.40
CA SER A 57 13.17 9.78 3.55
C SER A 57 11.77 9.86 4.20
N ASP A 58 11.04 10.96 4.09
CA ASP A 58 9.63 10.99 4.48
C ASP A 58 8.78 10.04 3.62
N PHE A 59 9.31 9.66 2.45
CA PHE A 59 8.83 8.59 1.56
C PHE A 59 8.85 7.18 2.19
N LEU A 60 9.63 6.97 3.24
CA LEU A 60 9.80 5.63 3.85
C LEU A 60 8.79 5.32 4.95
N ALA A 61 8.00 6.29 5.41
CA ALA A 61 7.02 5.97 6.45
C ALA A 61 5.79 5.29 5.82
N PRO A 62 5.33 4.15 6.36
CA PRO A 62 4.01 3.63 6.05
C PRO A 62 2.93 4.70 6.17
N GLY A 63 1.97 4.66 5.25
CA GLY A 63 0.83 5.56 5.20
C GLY A 63 1.06 6.94 4.59
N ARG A 64 2.13 7.07 3.82
CA ARG A 64 2.39 8.22 2.96
C ARG A 64 2.38 7.83 1.48
N LYS A 65 2.13 8.82 0.65
CA LYS A 65 2.20 8.78 -0.82
C LYS A 65 3.11 9.90 -1.29
N GLY A 66 3.69 9.76 -2.48
CA GLY A 66 4.43 10.87 -3.06
C GLY A 66 3.55 11.81 -3.86
N VAL A 67 3.90 13.09 -3.87
CA VAL A 67 3.24 14.16 -4.62
C VAL A 67 4.31 15.04 -5.27
N LEU A 68 4.00 15.63 -6.42
CA LEU A 68 4.92 16.55 -7.11
C LEU A 68 4.49 18.00 -6.88
N ARG A 69 5.34 18.80 -6.22
CA ARG A 69 5.11 20.21 -5.89
C ARG A 69 6.37 21.03 -6.15
N GLY A 70 6.72 21.25 -7.43
CA GLY A 70 8.01 21.87 -7.81
C GLY A 70 9.25 21.00 -7.50
N GLY A 71 9.01 19.77 -7.05
CA GLY A 71 9.95 18.77 -6.61
C GLY A 71 9.17 17.57 -6.08
N LEU A 72 9.88 16.50 -5.71
CA LEU A 72 9.25 15.34 -5.08
C LEU A 72 9.00 15.61 -3.59
N ASP A 73 7.74 15.50 -3.17
CA ASP A 73 7.27 15.71 -1.79
C ASP A 73 6.43 14.50 -1.33
N ALA A 74 6.16 14.40 -0.03
CA ALA A 74 5.33 13.36 0.56
C ALA A 74 4.05 13.94 1.15
N ASP A 75 2.94 13.23 0.96
CA ASP A 75 1.64 13.56 1.55
C ASP A 75 1.05 12.33 2.24
N ILE A 76 0.12 12.55 3.15
CA ILE A 76 -0.51 11.47 3.94
C ILE A 76 -1.61 10.81 3.09
N CYS A 77 -1.81 9.50 3.26
CA CYS A 77 -2.95 8.81 2.63
C CYS A 77 -4.30 9.45 3.01
N SER A 78 -5.34 9.31 2.19
CA SER A 78 -6.73 9.64 2.56
C SER A 78 -7.34 8.59 3.50
N GLN A 79 -8.48 8.86 4.15
CA GLN A 79 -8.96 8.01 5.30
C GLN A 79 -9.42 6.63 4.85
N GLU A 80 -9.74 6.55 3.56
CA GLU A 80 -10.24 5.42 2.82
C GLU A 80 -9.10 4.62 2.19
N ARG A 81 -7.85 5.06 2.32
CA ARG A 81 -6.69 4.44 1.67
C ARG A 81 -5.53 4.24 2.63
N TYR A 82 -4.71 3.25 2.34
CA TYR A 82 -3.52 2.96 3.11
C TYR A 82 -2.34 2.50 2.25
N HIS A 83 -1.15 2.66 2.81
CA HIS A 83 0.10 2.16 2.24
C HIS A 83 0.89 1.48 3.36
N PRO A 84 0.91 0.15 3.44
CA PRO A 84 1.46 -0.55 4.59
C PRO A 84 2.98 -0.58 4.65
N TRP A 85 3.63 -0.36 3.50
CA TRP A 85 5.08 -0.45 3.37
C TRP A 85 5.73 0.93 3.22
N PRO A 86 7.02 1.08 3.57
CA PRO A 86 7.84 2.16 3.04
C PRO A 86 7.80 2.20 1.50
N ILE A 87 7.65 3.37 0.89
CA ILE A 87 7.88 3.51 -0.56
C ILE A 87 9.38 3.38 -0.78
N LYS A 88 9.80 2.29 -1.43
CA LYS A 88 11.22 2.09 -1.72
C LYS A 88 11.62 2.89 -2.96
N TYR A 89 12.89 3.26 -3.02
CA TYR A 89 13.46 4.14 -4.05
C TYR A 89 13.36 3.60 -5.49
N TYR A 90 12.92 2.35 -5.67
CA TYR A 90 12.81 1.65 -6.96
C TYR A 90 11.39 1.15 -7.26
N THR A 91 10.40 1.47 -6.43
CA THR A 91 9.01 1.04 -6.68
C THR A 91 8.32 1.95 -7.69
N ASN A 92 7.44 1.38 -8.52
CA ASN A 92 6.53 2.14 -9.38
C ASN A 92 5.79 3.16 -8.50
N PHE A 93 6.05 4.43 -8.77
CA PHE A 93 5.51 5.53 -8.00
C PHE A 93 4.05 5.75 -8.40
N SER A 94 3.16 5.69 -7.42
CA SER A 94 1.79 6.15 -7.58
C SER A 94 1.62 7.42 -6.77
N THR A 95 0.92 8.40 -7.35
CA THR A 95 0.49 9.62 -6.65
C THR A 95 -0.64 9.36 -5.63
N ASN A 96 -1.09 8.11 -5.54
CA ASN A 96 -2.10 7.63 -4.62
C ASN A 96 -1.54 6.53 -3.71
N CYS A 97 -2.12 6.39 -2.52
CA CYS A 97 -1.89 5.21 -1.71
C CYS A 97 -2.49 3.99 -2.41
N ILE A 98 -1.71 2.91 -2.43
CA ILE A 98 -1.90 1.75 -3.31
C ILE A 98 -3.23 1.06 -3.01
N PHE A 99 -3.56 0.94 -1.72
CA PHE A 99 -4.70 0.16 -1.27
C PHE A 99 -5.85 1.04 -0.82
N ILE A 100 -7.07 0.61 -1.16
CA ILE A 100 -8.31 1.12 -0.59
C ILE A 100 -8.64 0.24 0.60
N LYS A 101 -9.12 0.84 1.69
CA LYS A 101 -9.53 0.09 2.87
C LYS A 101 -10.72 -0.82 2.56
N SER A 102 -10.67 -2.03 3.07
CA SER A 102 -11.79 -2.98 3.03
C SER A 102 -12.93 -2.51 3.93
N VAL A 103 -14.06 -3.22 3.87
CA VAL A 103 -15.24 -2.89 4.68
C VAL A 103 -15.81 -4.15 5.32
N CYS A 104 -16.19 -4.04 6.60
CA CYS A 104 -16.88 -5.11 7.34
C CYS A 104 -18.39 -5.00 7.08
N HIS A 105 -18.89 -5.60 6.00
CA HIS A 105 -20.31 -5.51 5.62
C HIS A 105 -21.00 -6.86 5.45
N GLU A 106 -20.32 -7.97 5.70
CA GLU A 106 -21.00 -9.26 5.64
C GLU A 106 -21.86 -9.50 6.88
N GLU A 107 -22.81 -10.43 6.75
CA GLU A 107 -23.72 -10.74 7.82
C GLU A 107 -22.96 -11.21 9.07
N GLY A 108 -23.26 -10.57 10.21
CA GLY A 108 -22.61 -10.90 11.47
C GLY A 108 -21.20 -10.36 11.64
N GLN A 109 -20.64 -9.63 10.67
CA GLN A 109 -19.37 -8.92 10.85
C GLN A 109 -19.56 -7.58 11.57
N VAL A 110 -18.59 -7.22 12.41
CA VAL A 110 -18.46 -5.92 13.04
C VAL A 110 -17.02 -5.42 12.93
N VAL A 111 -16.84 -4.10 12.87
CA VAL A 111 -15.50 -3.49 12.85
C VAL A 111 -14.82 -3.72 14.20
N TYR A 112 -13.62 -4.32 14.16
CA TYR A 112 -12.75 -4.44 15.34
C TYR A 112 -11.83 -3.22 15.45
N ASP A 113 -11.13 -2.88 14.36
CA ASP A 113 -10.31 -1.67 14.25
C ASP A 113 -10.51 -1.04 12.86
N LYS A 114 -10.58 0.29 12.79
CA LYS A 114 -10.81 1.04 11.53
C LYS A 114 -9.58 1.09 10.62
N GLY A 115 -8.45 0.53 11.06
CA GLY A 115 -7.15 0.71 10.46
C GLY A 115 -6.68 2.16 10.52
N ASN A 116 -5.50 2.40 9.98
CA ASN A 116 -4.92 3.73 9.89
C ASN A 116 -4.41 4.01 8.47
N ARG A 117 -3.48 4.95 8.31
CA ARG A 117 -2.90 5.26 7.00
C ARG A 117 -1.98 4.14 6.50
N SER A 118 -1.52 3.27 7.38
CA SER A 118 -0.59 2.17 7.11
C SER A 118 -1.22 0.78 7.25
N SER A 119 -2.49 0.67 7.61
CA SER A 119 -3.15 -0.63 7.79
C SER A 119 -4.58 -0.59 7.32
N ASP A 120 -5.05 -1.74 6.86
CA ASP A 120 -6.45 -1.94 6.52
C ASP A 120 -7.35 -1.98 7.76
N VAL A 121 -8.66 -1.96 7.54
CA VAL A 121 -9.67 -2.31 8.54
C VAL A 121 -9.46 -3.74 9.00
N THR A 122 -9.78 -4.01 10.26
CA THR A 122 -9.90 -5.37 10.77
C THR A 122 -11.34 -5.62 11.21
N CYS A 123 -11.85 -6.79 10.87
CA CYS A 123 -13.22 -7.20 11.16
C CYS A 123 -13.22 -8.35 12.17
N ARG A 124 -14.34 -8.53 12.88
CA ARG A 124 -14.60 -9.73 13.66
C ARG A 124 -16.05 -10.14 13.54
N CYS A 125 -16.36 -11.39 13.87
CA CYS A 125 -17.74 -11.80 14.02
C CYS A 125 -18.36 -11.26 15.32
N ASP A 126 -19.64 -10.92 15.27
CA ASP A 126 -20.41 -10.47 16.42
C ASP A 126 -20.78 -11.66 17.31
N TYR A 127 -19.87 -11.98 18.23
CA TYR A 127 -20.07 -13.05 19.21
C TYR A 127 -21.27 -12.78 20.14
N THR A 128 -21.68 -11.52 20.35
CA THR A 128 -22.84 -11.19 21.20
C THR A 128 -24.15 -11.61 20.54
N ARG A 129 -24.16 -11.67 19.20
CA ARG A 129 -25.25 -12.20 18.38
C ARG A 129 -25.06 -13.66 17.99
N GLY A 130 -24.06 -14.34 18.54
CA GLY A 130 -23.80 -15.76 18.31
C GLY A 130 -23.07 -16.08 17.00
N TYR A 131 -22.49 -15.09 16.31
CA TYR A 131 -21.71 -15.35 15.10
C TYR A 131 -20.29 -15.84 15.42
N ALA A 132 -19.76 -16.72 14.58
CA ALA A 132 -18.38 -17.19 14.63
C ALA A 132 -17.78 -17.22 13.22
N PHE A 133 -16.44 -17.18 13.11
CA PHE A 133 -15.78 -17.25 11.81
C PHE A 133 -15.96 -18.62 11.17
N ILE A 134 -16.27 -18.66 9.87
CA ILE A 134 -16.38 -19.90 9.10
C ILE A 134 -15.02 -20.62 9.04
N GLY A 135 -13.98 -19.89 8.64
CA GLY A 135 -12.59 -20.33 8.68
C GLY A 135 -11.88 -19.82 9.93
N LYS A 136 -10.84 -20.52 10.40
CA LYS A 136 -10.02 -19.99 11.49
C LYS A 136 -9.14 -18.86 10.94
N PRO A 137 -9.33 -17.59 11.38
CA PRO A 137 -8.48 -16.49 10.94
C PRO A 137 -7.05 -16.63 11.47
N ARG A 138 -6.10 -15.93 10.85
CA ARG A 138 -4.70 -15.86 11.33
C ARG A 138 -4.61 -15.36 12.76
N ASN A 139 -5.39 -14.33 13.11
CA ASN A 139 -5.53 -13.86 14.48
C ASN A 139 -6.88 -14.33 15.05
N PRO A 140 -6.93 -14.99 16.22
CA PRO A 140 -8.18 -15.52 16.76
C PRO A 140 -9.23 -14.44 17.11
N CYS A 141 -8.82 -13.17 17.27
CA CYS A 141 -9.71 -12.08 17.69
C CYS A 141 -10.28 -11.25 16.54
N PHE A 142 -9.61 -11.23 15.39
CA PHE A 142 -9.98 -10.42 14.24
C PHE A 142 -9.40 -11.00 12.96
N CYS A 143 -9.92 -10.58 11.82
CA CYS A 143 -9.44 -10.93 10.50
C CYS A 143 -9.20 -9.65 9.67
N VAL A 144 -8.36 -9.76 8.64
CA VAL A 144 -8.08 -8.67 7.70
C VAL A 144 -8.71 -9.02 6.35
N PRO A 145 -9.81 -8.37 5.92
CA PRO A 145 -10.54 -8.81 4.72
C PRO A 145 -9.73 -8.74 3.41
N SER A 146 -8.72 -7.88 3.34
CA SER A 146 -7.82 -7.81 2.18
C SER A 146 -6.80 -8.95 2.11
N GLU A 147 -6.66 -9.75 3.17
CA GLU A 147 -5.66 -10.84 3.25
C GLU A 147 -6.29 -12.23 3.38
N GLU A 148 -7.49 -12.33 3.93
CA GLU A 148 -8.14 -13.61 4.23
C GLU A 148 -9.68 -13.52 4.19
N ASP A 149 -10.34 -14.67 4.11
CA ASP A 149 -11.79 -14.77 4.20
C ASP A 149 -12.26 -14.51 5.64
N CYS A 150 -13.06 -13.46 5.78
CA CYS A 150 -13.60 -12.96 7.05
C CYS A 150 -15.04 -13.43 7.32
N SER A 151 -15.57 -14.35 6.52
CA SER A 151 -16.97 -14.76 6.58
C SER A 151 -17.39 -15.28 7.96
N CYS A 152 -18.59 -14.91 8.39
CA CYS A 152 -19.18 -15.33 9.65
C CYS A 152 -20.36 -16.27 9.41
N TYR A 153 -20.59 -17.21 10.32
CA TYR A 153 -21.82 -17.99 10.39
C TYR A 153 -22.47 -17.84 11.76
N LEU A 154 -23.79 -17.92 11.80
CA LEU A 154 -24.52 -17.95 13.04
C LEU A 154 -24.37 -19.33 13.68
N LYS A 155 -23.78 -19.38 14.87
CA LYS A 155 -23.67 -20.62 15.63
C LYS A 155 -25.05 -20.98 16.17
N THR A 156 -25.72 -21.93 15.53
CA THR A 156 -26.93 -22.52 16.08
C THR A 156 -26.54 -23.30 17.34
N CYS A 157 -27.14 -22.94 18.47
CA CYS A 157 -27.12 -23.83 19.62
C CYS A 157 -28.00 -25.01 19.24
N VAL A 158 -27.38 -26.15 18.90
CA VAL A 158 -28.14 -27.41 18.89
C VAL A 158 -28.60 -27.58 20.32
N GLU A 159 -29.91 -27.46 20.57
CA GLU A 159 -30.49 -27.87 21.84
C GLU A 159 -30.08 -29.33 22.06
N SER A 160 -29.06 -29.52 22.88
CA SER A 160 -28.74 -30.82 23.42
C SER A 160 -29.98 -31.23 24.19
N LYS A 161 -30.72 -32.20 23.63
CA LYS A 161 -31.73 -32.98 24.35
C LYS A 161 -31.03 -33.71 25.49
N TYR A 162 -30.76 -33.00 26.58
CA TYR A 162 -30.53 -33.64 27.86
C TYR A 162 -31.90 -34.16 28.31
N MET A 163 -32.19 -35.41 27.94
CA MET A 163 -33.25 -36.18 28.58
C MET A 163 -32.90 -36.28 30.06
N LEU A 164 -33.45 -35.39 30.88
CA LEU A 164 -33.53 -35.59 32.32
C LEU A 164 -34.40 -36.84 32.52
N SER A 165 -33.77 -38.00 32.72
CA SER A 165 -34.49 -39.17 33.19
C SER A 165 -34.98 -38.85 34.60
N SER A 166 -36.26 -38.51 34.73
CA SER A 166 -36.96 -38.49 36.01
C SER A 166 -36.97 -39.92 36.55
N GLY A 167 -35.99 -40.23 37.40
CA GLY A 167 -36.00 -41.43 38.22
C GLY A 167 -37.11 -41.29 39.25
N ASN A 168 -38.15 -42.10 39.11
CA ASN A 168 -39.14 -42.32 40.16
C ASN A 168 -38.44 -42.75 41.44
N SER A 169 -38.82 -42.12 42.55
CA SER A 169 -38.68 -42.66 43.91
C SER A 169 -40.03 -42.54 44.59
#